data_AF-A0A7K2NSI2-F1
#
_entry.id   AF-A0A7K2NSI2-F1
#
_cell.length_a   1.000
_cell.length_b   1.000
_cell.length_c   1.000
_cell.angle_alpha   90.00
_cell.angle_beta   90.00
_cell.angle_gamma   90.00
#
_symmetry.space_group_name_H-M   'P 1'
#
loop_
_entity.id
_entity.type
_entity.pdbx_description
1 polymer ?
#
loop_
_entity_poly.entity_id
_entity_poly.type
_entity_poly.pdbx_seq_one_letter_code
_entity_poly.pdbx_strand_id
1 'polypeptide(L)'
;YVALAEALSAAGCTVLTPAQGRSVDITTRFGLRTYNLDYVRGVALVREPGAGRAGGEPGAHTHSPLPVRTALAAAAEGGGPLPELVIGDHGWVCGAGQLGFEAIGPADTDDPALFVGEAEGSVSVAVPLDDAVRSEYYRPLTRYVLNRACLSR
;
A
#
# COMPACT_ATOMS: atom_id res chain seq x y z
N TYR A 1 6.24 3.43 5.34
CA TYR A 1 6.27 3.38 3.86
C TYR A 1 7.24 4.37 3.20
N VAL A 2 7.18 5.69 3.42
CA VAL A 2 8.05 6.67 2.69
C VAL A 2 9.53 6.30 2.72
N ALA A 3 10.08 5.95 3.90
CA ALA A 3 11.48 5.55 4.01
C ALA A 3 11.82 4.27 3.21
N LEU A 4 10.88 3.34 3.05
CA LEU A 4 11.06 2.16 2.21
C LEU A 4 11.10 2.56 0.72
N ALA A 5 10.15 3.38 0.28
CA ALA A 5 10.10 3.88 -1.10
C ALA A 5 11.38 4.64 -1.47
N GLU A 6 11.88 5.50 -0.58
CA GLU A 6 13.13 6.23 -0.79
C GLU A 6 14.35 5.32 -0.83
N ALA A 7 14.41 4.32 0.04
CA ALA A 7 15.53 3.38 0.08
C ALA A 7 15.56 2.47 -1.17
N LEU A 8 14.40 1.98 -1.61
CA LEU A 8 14.27 1.19 -2.84
C LEU A 8 14.62 2.03 -4.07
N SER A 9 14.10 3.26 -4.16
CA SER A 9 14.45 4.18 -5.25
C SER A 9 15.94 4.52 -5.27
N ALA A 10 16.54 4.73 -4.10
CA ALA A 10 17.99 4.94 -3.98
C ALA A 10 18.82 3.73 -4.42
N ALA A 11 18.29 2.53 -4.29
CA ALA A 11 18.90 1.28 -4.75
C ALA A 11 18.66 0.99 -6.25
N GLY A 12 17.94 1.87 -6.96
CA GLY A 12 17.67 1.76 -8.39
C GLY A 12 16.31 1.17 -8.76
N CYS A 13 15.45 0.85 -7.78
CA CYS A 13 14.09 0.39 -8.06
C CYS A 13 13.20 1.53 -8.59
N THR A 14 12.33 1.22 -9.55
CA THR A 14 11.32 2.18 -10.01
C THR A 14 10.12 2.15 -9.07
N VAL A 15 9.79 3.29 -8.46
CA VAL A 15 8.58 3.44 -7.63
C VAL A 15 7.46 3.98 -8.53
N LEU A 16 6.41 3.17 -8.70
CA LEU A 16 5.30 3.49 -9.61
C LEU A 16 4.24 4.36 -8.93
N THR A 17 3.68 5.32 -9.68
CA THR A 17 2.55 6.15 -9.24
C THR A 17 1.37 6.12 -10.23
N PRO A 18 0.88 4.94 -10.62
CA PRO A 18 -0.16 4.80 -11.65
C PRO A 18 -1.51 5.33 -11.14
N ALA A 19 -2.36 5.78 -12.06
CA ALA A 19 -3.70 6.27 -11.76
C ALA A 19 -3.77 7.41 -10.71
N GLN A 20 -2.71 8.23 -10.59
CA GLN A 20 -2.73 9.44 -9.75
C GLN A 20 -3.97 10.30 -10.06
N GLY A 21 -4.71 10.65 -9.01
CA GLY A 21 -5.94 11.45 -9.10
C GLY A 21 -7.17 10.69 -9.59
N ARG A 22 -7.08 9.38 -9.89
CA ARG A 22 -8.24 8.60 -10.34
C ARG A 22 -9.20 8.34 -9.18
N SER A 23 -10.48 8.49 -9.44
CA SER A 23 -11.52 8.20 -8.45
C SER A 23 -11.75 6.70 -8.31
N VAL A 24 -12.03 6.28 -7.08
CA VAL A 24 -12.29 4.90 -6.68
C VAL A 24 -13.58 4.89 -5.86
N ASP A 25 -14.61 4.24 -6.39
CA ASP A 25 -15.90 4.09 -5.73
C ASP A 25 -15.92 2.80 -4.92
N ILE A 26 -16.05 2.92 -3.60
CA ILE A 26 -16.07 1.80 -2.66
C ILE A 26 -17.49 1.65 -2.10
N THR A 27 -18.14 0.54 -2.42
CA THR A 27 -19.45 0.22 -1.82
C THR A 27 -19.23 -0.29 -0.40
N THR A 28 -19.85 0.37 0.57
CA THR A 28 -19.83 -0.02 1.97
C THR A 28 -21.24 -0.37 2.45
N ARG A 29 -21.36 -0.95 3.65
CA ARG A 29 -22.69 -1.14 4.30
C ARG A 29 -23.46 0.16 4.51
N PHE A 30 -22.80 1.31 4.41
CA PHE A 30 -23.38 2.65 4.58
C PHE A 30 -23.61 3.37 3.24
N GLY A 31 -23.47 2.66 2.11
CA GLY A 31 -23.59 3.22 0.77
C GLY A 31 -22.24 3.43 0.08
N LEU A 32 -22.30 4.10 -1.07
CA LEU A 32 -21.14 4.38 -1.91
C LEU A 32 -20.28 5.47 -1.28
N ARG A 33 -18.98 5.19 -1.14
CA ARG A 33 -17.96 6.18 -0.78
C ARG A 33 -16.98 6.33 -1.93
N THR A 34 -16.91 7.52 -2.50
CA THR A 34 -15.91 7.87 -3.51
C THR A 34 -14.64 8.34 -2.81
N TYR A 35 -13.49 7.86 -3.26
CA TYR A 35 -12.17 8.34 -2.88
C TYR A 35 -11.36 8.71 -4.11
N ASN A 36 -10.28 9.46 -3.95
CA ASN A 36 -9.28 9.68 -5.00
C ASN A 36 -7.97 8.99 -4.62
N LEU A 37 -7.38 8.27 -5.56
CA LEU A 37 -6.04 7.71 -5.45
C LEU A 37 -5.02 8.85 -5.50
N ASP A 38 -4.15 8.92 -4.49
CA ASP A 38 -3.11 9.94 -4.35
C ASP A 38 -1.75 9.29 -4.02
N TYR A 39 -0.65 10.02 -4.25
CA TYR A 39 0.70 9.58 -3.88
C TYR A 39 1.44 10.67 -3.10
N VAL A 40 1.93 10.33 -1.90
CA VAL A 40 2.82 11.19 -1.12
C VAL A 40 4.20 10.56 -1.09
N ARG A 41 5.18 11.22 -1.73
CA ARG A 41 6.58 10.74 -1.82
C ARG A 41 6.67 9.28 -2.29
N GLY A 42 5.92 8.95 -3.34
CA GLY A 42 5.89 7.60 -3.93
C GLY A 42 5.06 6.56 -3.15
N VAL A 43 4.38 6.94 -2.07
CA VAL A 43 3.50 6.05 -1.31
C VAL A 43 2.05 6.30 -1.71
N ALA A 44 1.38 5.26 -2.19
CA ALA A 44 -0.03 5.31 -2.53
C ALA A 44 -0.92 5.46 -1.29
N LEU A 45 -2.00 6.21 -1.42
CA LEU A 45 -3.07 6.32 -0.44
C LEU A 45 -4.38 6.70 -1.13
N VAL A 46 -5.49 6.66 -0.40
CA VAL A 46 -6.75 7.22 -0.86
C VAL A 46 -7.18 8.41 -0.01
N ARG A 47 -7.84 9.39 -0.62
CA ARG A 47 -8.38 10.59 0.08
C ARG A 47 -9.85 10.77 -0.24
N GLU A 48 -10.61 11.27 0.74
CA GLU A 48 -11.98 11.71 0.47
C GLU A 48 -11.98 12.93 -0.48
N PRO A 49 -12.98 13.08 -1.37
CA PRO A 49 -13.13 14.25 -2.21
C PRO A 49 -13.18 15.53 -1.37
N GLY A 50 -12.41 16.54 -1.77
CA GLY A 50 -12.38 17.81 -1.04
C GLY A 50 -11.59 17.80 0.27
N ALA A 51 -10.94 16.70 0.64
CA ALA A 51 -9.90 16.65 1.68
C ALA A 51 -8.62 17.35 1.18
N GLY A 52 -8.76 18.64 0.87
CA GLY A 52 -7.75 19.51 0.30
C GLY A 52 -7.01 20.27 1.39
N ARG A 53 -6.11 19.58 2.09
CA ARG A 53 -4.94 20.24 2.69
C ARG A 53 -3.70 19.43 2.38
N ALA A 54 -2.84 20.00 1.54
CA ALA A 54 -1.47 19.52 1.38
C ALA A 54 -0.78 19.52 2.75
N GLY A 55 -0.40 18.34 3.24
CA GLY A 55 0.51 18.17 4.38
C GLY A 55 -0.09 17.90 5.76
N GLY A 56 -1.37 17.55 5.90
CA GLY A 56 -1.99 17.40 7.23
C GLY A 56 -2.56 16.02 7.57
N GLU A 57 -3.51 15.53 6.78
CA GLU A 57 -4.32 14.37 7.18
C GLU A 57 -3.78 13.07 6.57
N PRO A 58 -3.71 11.98 7.35
CA PRO A 58 -3.41 10.65 6.82
C PRO A 58 -4.42 10.29 5.73
N GLY A 59 -4.02 9.42 4.80
CA GLY A 59 -4.97 8.84 3.85
C GLY A 59 -6.10 8.13 4.59
N ALA A 60 -7.24 7.96 3.93
CA ALA A 60 -8.33 7.17 4.47
C ALA A 60 -7.92 5.70 4.56
N HIS A 61 -8.11 5.11 5.74
CA HIS A 61 -7.94 3.68 5.95
C HIS A 61 -9.02 2.90 5.19
N THR A 62 -8.63 1.88 4.43
CA THR A 62 -9.59 1.07 3.68
C THR A 62 -9.14 -0.38 3.53
N HIS A 63 -10.06 -1.31 3.79
CA HIS A 63 -9.87 -2.75 3.58
C HIS A 63 -10.24 -3.15 2.14
N SER A 64 -10.67 -2.19 1.32
CA SER A 64 -11.09 -2.46 -0.06
C SER A 64 -9.89 -2.75 -0.95
N PRO A 65 -9.95 -3.79 -1.80
CA PRO A 65 -8.92 -4.04 -2.79
C PRO A 65 -9.03 -3.12 -4.02
N LEU A 66 -10.09 -2.28 -4.10
CA LEU A 66 -10.34 -1.47 -5.30
C LEU A 66 -9.23 -0.45 -5.60
N PRO A 67 -8.63 0.27 -4.62
CA PRO A 67 -7.56 1.22 -4.91
C PRO A 67 -6.36 0.57 -5.58
N VAL A 68 -5.87 -0.56 -5.06
CA VAL A 68 -4.73 -1.28 -5.66
C VAL A 68 -5.09 -1.87 -7.03
N ARG A 69 -6.32 -2.37 -7.21
CA ARG A 69 -6.79 -2.85 -8.52
C ARG A 69 -6.84 -1.73 -9.55
N THR A 70 -7.30 -0.53 -9.16
CA THR A 70 -7.31 0.65 -10.03
C THR A 70 -5.90 1.08 -10.41
N ALA A 71 -4.97 1.07 -9.46
CA ALA A 71 -3.55 1.39 -9.69
C ALA A 71 -2.89 0.38 -10.64
N LEU A 72 -3.02 -0.93 -10.37
CA LEU A 72 -2.42 -2.00 -11.17
C LEU A 72 -3.03 -2.09 -12.57
N ALA A 73 -4.34 -1.90 -12.71
CA ALA A 73 -4.99 -1.85 -14.02
C ALA A 73 -4.44 -0.71 -14.87
N ALA A 74 -4.30 0.50 -14.31
CA ALA A 74 -3.73 1.63 -15.03
C ALA A 74 -2.24 1.43 -15.36
N ALA A 75 -1.47 0.75 -14.51
CA ALA A 75 -0.10 0.38 -14.82
C ALA A 75 -0.02 -0.56 -16.04
N ALA A 76 -0.91 -1.57 -16.09
CA ALA A 76 -1.01 -2.49 -17.22
C ALA A 76 -1.46 -1.78 -18.51
N GLU A 77 -2.46 -0.91 -18.43
CA GLU A 77 -2.96 -0.10 -19.56
C GLU A 77 -1.89 0.85 -20.11
N GLY A 78 -1.01 1.36 -19.25
CA GLY A 78 0.06 2.30 -19.63
C GLY A 78 1.21 1.68 -20.42
N GLY A 79 1.29 0.35 -20.53
CA GLY A 79 2.34 -0.37 -21.28
C GLY A 79 3.75 -0.25 -20.70
N GLY A 80 3.89 0.27 -19.48
CA GLY A 80 5.14 0.34 -18.72
C GLY A 80 5.41 -0.92 -17.91
N PRO A 81 6.46 -0.90 -17.06
CA PRO A 81 6.72 -2.01 -16.15
C PRO A 81 5.59 -2.13 -15.12
N LEU A 82 5.23 -3.38 -14.82
CA LEU A 82 4.39 -3.72 -13.68
C LEU A 82 5.25 -3.85 -12.41
N PRO A 83 4.68 -3.63 -11.21
CA PRO A 83 5.43 -3.83 -9.98
C PRO A 83 5.80 -5.30 -9.82
N GLU A 84 7.07 -5.58 -9.55
CA GLU A 84 7.50 -6.93 -9.15
C GLU A 84 7.15 -7.22 -7.68
N LEU A 85 6.98 -6.17 -6.87
CA LEU A 85 6.64 -6.27 -5.45
C LEU A 85 5.68 -5.15 -5.05
N VAL A 86 4.62 -5.50 -4.32
CA VAL A 86 3.70 -4.57 -3.65
C VAL A 86 3.95 -4.62 -2.15
N ILE A 87 4.24 -3.45 -1.55
CA ILE A 87 4.39 -3.29 -0.10
C ILE A 87 3.31 -2.32 0.36
N GLY A 88 2.39 -2.76 1.20
CA GLY A 88 1.27 -1.92 1.66
C GLY A 88 0.51 -2.50 2.83
N ASP A 89 -0.54 -1.80 3.26
CA ASP A 89 -1.50 -2.32 4.22
C ASP A 89 -2.45 -3.34 3.58
N HIS A 90 -3.32 -3.88 4.40
CA HIS A 90 -4.19 -5.02 4.13
C HIS A 90 -5.01 -4.93 2.84
N GLY A 91 -5.63 -3.78 2.54
CA GLY A 91 -6.40 -3.59 1.31
C GLY A 91 -5.53 -3.70 0.06
N TRP A 92 -4.29 -3.18 0.13
CA TRP A 92 -3.33 -3.22 -0.98
C TRP A 92 -2.73 -4.59 -1.17
N VAL A 93 -2.30 -5.23 -0.08
CA VAL A 93 -1.59 -6.51 -0.12
C VAL A 93 -2.52 -7.62 -0.57
N CYS A 94 -3.69 -7.77 0.04
CA CYS A 94 -4.65 -8.79 -0.37
C CYS A 94 -5.15 -8.56 -1.80
N GLY A 95 -5.38 -7.29 -2.19
CA GLY A 95 -5.83 -6.96 -3.54
C GLY A 95 -4.78 -7.27 -4.62
N ALA A 96 -3.50 -7.02 -4.34
CA ALA A 96 -2.39 -7.33 -5.25
C ALA A 96 -2.12 -8.85 -5.31
N GLY A 97 -2.09 -9.52 -4.15
CA GLY A 97 -1.87 -10.96 -4.06
C GLY A 97 -2.93 -11.78 -4.81
N GLN A 98 -4.20 -11.38 -4.72
CA GLN A 98 -5.29 -11.98 -5.51
C GLN A 98 -5.12 -11.84 -7.03
N LEU A 99 -4.35 -10.85 -7.48
CA LEU A 99 -4.02 -10.65 -8.90
C LEU A 99 -2.71 -11.34 -9.30
N GLY A 100 -2.05 -12.05 -8.39
CA GLY A 100 -0.80 -12.79 -8.65
C GLY A 100 0.47 -11.95 -8.55
N PHE A 101 0.41 -10.75 -7.98
CA PHE A 101 1.60 -9.95 -7.69
C PHE A 101 2.26 -10.40 -6.39
N GLU A 102 3.60 -10.38 -6.35
CA GLU A 102 4.32 -10.56 -5.08
C GLU A 102 3.91 -9.43 -4.12
N ALA A 103 3.43 -9.79 -2.94
CA ALA A 103 2.84 -8.84 -2.01
C ALA A 103 3.26 -9.16 -0.58
N ILE A 104 3.70 -8.14 0.15
CA ILE A 104 4.07 -8.23 1.56
C ILE A 104 3.53 -7.03 2.34
N GLY A 105 3.20 -7.22 3.61
CA GLY A 105 2.78 -6.11 4.44
C GLY A 105 2.52 -6.46 5.90
N PRO A 106 2.31 -5.43 6.74
CA PRO A 106 1.88 -5.62 8.11
C PRO A 106 0.45 -6.14 8.18
N ALA A 107 0.17 -6.95 9.20
CA ALA A 107 -1.15 -7.48 9.50
C ALA A 107 -1.41 -7.32 11.01
N ASP A 108 -2.44 -6.57 11.36
CA ASP A 108 -2.94 -6.48 12.73
C ASP A 108 -3.85 -7.69 13.04
N THR A 109 -4.15 -7.88 14.31
CA THR A 109 -5.03 -8.92 14.85
C THR A 109 -6.44 -8.90 14.26
N ASP A 110 -6.90 -7.77 13.72
CA ASP A 110 -8.18 -7.61 13.03
C ASP A 110 -8.07 -7.65 11.49
N ASP A 111 -6.89 -7.98 10.95
CA ASP A 111 -6.62 -8.22 9.52
C ASP A 111 -6.37 -9.70 9.18
N PRO A 112 -7.32 -10.61 9.43
CA PRO A 112 -7.12 -12.05 9.21
C PRO A 112 -6.83 -12.39 7.74
N ALA A 113 -7.24 -11.53 6.79
CA ALA A 113 -7.09 -11.77 5.37
C ALA A 113 -5.62 -11.89 4.92
N LEU A 114 -4.67 -11.23 5.60
CA LEU A 114 -3.25 -11.30 5.23
C LEU A 114 -2.64 -12.62 5.67
N PHE A 115 -2.96 -13.06 6.89
CA PHE A 115 -2.52 -14.35 7.39
C PHE A 115 -3.10 -15.51 6.57
N VAL A 116 -4.38 -15.42 6.19
CA VAL A 116 -4.99 -16.39 5.27
C VAL A 116 -4.30 -16.33 3.91
N GLY A 117 -4.08 -15.13 3.37
CA GLY A 117 -3.40 -14.94 2.09
C GLY A 117 -1.99 -15.53 2.08
N GLU A 118 -1.25 -15.41 3.18
CA GLU A 118 0.07 -16.02 3.38
C GLU A 118 -0.02 -17.55 3.42
N ALA A 119 -0.94 -18.10 4.21
CA ALA A 119 -1.16 -19.54 4.31
C ALA A 119 -1.59 -20.18 2.96
N GLU A 120 -2.32 -19.43 2.13
CA GLU A 120 -2.76 -19.85 0.80
C GLU A 120 -1.71 -19.56 -0.31
N GLY A 121 -0.63 -18.84 0.00
CA GLY A 121 0.43 -18.49 -0.93
C GLY A 121 0.10 -17.35 -1.90
N SER A 122 -0.99 -16.61 -1.66
CA SER A 122 -1.35 -15.40 -2.43
C SER A 122 -0.66 -14.13 -1.90
N VAL A 123 -0.24 -14.13 -0.64
CA VAL A 123 0.61 -13.11 -0.01
C VAL A 123 1.92 -13.77 0.36
N SER A 124 3.06 -13.13 0.09
CA SER A 124 4.37 -13.75 0.30
C SER A 124 4.81 -13.69 1.76
N VAL A 125 4.50 -12.58 2.44
CA VAL A 125 4.82 -12.37 3.87
C VAL A 125 3.76 -11.47 4.51
N ALA A 126 3.13 -11.97 5.57
CA ALA A 126 2.34 -11.17 6.50
C ALA A 126 3.18 -10.89 7.76
N VAL A 127 3.38 -9.62 8.12
CA VAL A 127 4.17 -9.21 9.29
C VAL A 127 3.23 -8.89 10.45
N PRO A 128 3.15 -9.72 11.51
CA PRO A 128 2.31 -9.40 12.66
C PRO A 128 2.76 -8.09 13.32
N LEU A 129 1.87 -7.11 13.38
CA LEU A 129 2.16 -5.75 13.84
C LEU A 129 0.86 -5.02 14.18
N ASP A 130 0.84 -4.28 15.30
CA ASP A 130 -0.19 -3.26 15.55
C ASP A 130 -0.07 -2.14 14.52
N ASP A 131 -1.05 -2.04 13.63
CA ASP A 131 -1.03 -1.12 12.49
C ASP A 131 -1.75 0.22 12.78
N ALA A 132 -2.42 0.30 13.94
CA ALA A 132 -3.20 1.45 14.41
C ALA A 132 -2.37 2.49 15.19
N VAL A 133 -1.07 2.24 15.43
CA VAL A 133 -0.21 3.18 16.14
C VAL A 133 0.25 4.37 15.28
N ARG A 134 0.64 5.45 15.96
CA ARG A 134 1.21 6.64 15.29
C ARG A 134 2.45 6.27 14.49
N SER A 135 2.57 6.85 13.29
CA SER A 135 3.64 6.52 12.33
C SER A 135 5.07 6.67 12.87
N GLU A 136 5.29 7.55 13.86
CA GLU A 136 6.59 7.72 14.52
C GLU A 136 7.06 6.48 15.30
N TYR A 137 6.14 5.64 15.76
CA TYR A 137 6.45 4.40 16.47
C TYR A 137 6.99 3.30 15.55
N TYR A 138 6.78 3.39 14.23
CA TYR A 138 7.40 2.46 13.27
C TYR A 138 8.86 2.78 12.95
N ARG A 139 9.43 3.88 13.46
CA ARG A 139 10.82 4.27 13.15
C ARG A 139 11.85 3.19 13.52
N PRO A 140 11.82 2.56 14.71
CA PRO A 140 12.75 1.49 15.06
C PRO A 140 12.63 0.29 14.12
N LEU A 141 11.40 -0.14 13.80
CA LEU A 141 11.13 -1.24 12.87
C LEU A 141 11.65 -0.91 11.46
N THR A 142 11.35 0.29 10.96
CA THR A 142 11.81 0.76 9.65
C THR A 142 13.34 0.70 9.56
N ARG A 143 14.05 1.19 10.59
CA ARG A 143 15.52 1.11 10.65
C ARG A 143 16.01 -0.32 10.65
N TYR A 144 15.41 -1.18 11.47
CA TYR A 144 15.77 -2.59 11.55
C TYR A 144 15.64 -3.28 10.18
N VAL A 145 14.50 -3.11 9.50
CA VAL A 145 14.24 -3.72 8.19
C VAL A 145 15.22 -3.20 7.14
N LEU A 146 15.43 -1.89 7.06
CA LEU A 146 16.38 -1.31 6.10
C LEU A 146 17.82 -1.77 6.35
N ASN A 147 18.25 -1.86 7.61
CA ASN A 147 19.57 -2.39 7.96
C ASN A 147 19.70 -3.86 7.53
N ARG A 148 18.69 -4.69 7.78
CA ARG A 148 18.70 -6.12 7.42
C ARG A 148 18.67 -6.34 5.91
N ALA A 149 18.04 -5.44 5.16
CA ALA A 149 18.01 -5.46 3.70
C ALA A 149 19.27 -4.85 3.06
N CYS A 150 20.26 -4.39 3.84
CA CYS A 150 21.43 -3.64 3.35
C CYS A 150 21.04 -2.36 2.56
N LEU A 151 19.90 -1.76 2.92
CA LEU A 151 19.35 -0.54 2.32
C LEU A 151 19.49 0.69 3.24
N SER A 152 20.08 0.50 4.43
CA SER A 152 20.45 1.60 5.31
C SER A 152 21.64 2.36 4.74
N ARG A 153 21.47 3.66 4.54
CA ARG A 153 22.57 4.57 4.22
C ARG A 153 23.40 4.90 5.45
#